data_AF-A0A1V3WR95-F1
#
_entry.id   AF-A0A1V3WR95-F1
#
_cell.length_a   1.000
_cell.length_b   1.000
_cell.length_c   1.000
_cell.angle_alpha   90.00
_cell.angle_beta   90.00
_cell.angle_gamma   90.00
#
_symmetry.space_group_name_H-M   'P 1'
#
loop_
_entity.id
_entity.type
_entity.pdbx_description
1 polymer ?
#
loop_
_entity_poly.entity_id
_entity_poly.type
_entity_poly.pdbx_seq_one_letter_code
_entity_poly.pdbx_strand_id
1 'polypeptide(L)'
;MSKTFVGSRVRQLRSERGFSQAALAQMLEISPSYLNQIEHDVRPLTVAVLLRITEVFGVDATFFASQDDTRLVAELREVTLDRDLDIDVDPTEVAEMVGAHPALARAMVNLHRRYRITTAQLAAATEERFSDGSGTGSITMPHEEVRDYFYQRQNYLHELDTAAEDLTVQMRMHHGDLGSELTRRLTEVHGVHINKRIDLGDGVLHRYDPASKTLEISNHLAPVSNCSRWPPSWRTSNSAT
;
A
#
# COMPACT_ATOMS: atom_id res chain seq x y z
N MET A 1 18.14 23.49 24.42
CA MET A 1 18.59 22.08 24.42
C MET A 1 17.35 21.20 24.49
N SER A 2 17.13 20.38 23.46
CA SER A 2 16.00 19.45 23.39
C SER A 2 16.08 18.43 24.54
N LYS A 3 14.94 18.07 25.12
CA LYS A 3 14.86 17.07 26.19
C LYS A 3 15.03 15.69 25.56
N THR A 4 16.16 15.04 25.83
CA THR A 4 16.48 13.71 25.28
C THR A 4 15.89 12.64 26.20
N PHE A 5 14.83 12.00 25.73
CA PHE A 5 14.22 10.83 26.37
C PHE A 5 14.76 9.56 25.68
N VAL A 6 15.57 8.81 26.41
CA VAL A 6 16.33 7.64 25.91
C VAL A 6 16.22 6.44 26.84
N GLY A 7 15.22 6.43 27.72
CA GLY A 7 15.05 5.46 28.78
C GLY A 7 15.04 4.01 28.29
N SER A 8 14.39 3.76 27.15
CA SER A 8 14.34 2.44 26.53
C SER A 8 15.73 1.91 26.10
N ARG A 9 16.62 2.78 25.59
CA ARG A 9 17.98 2.39 25.18
C ARG A 9 18.89 2.15 26.38
N VAL A 10 18.77 2.96 27.43
CA VAL A 10 19.49 2.74 28.70
C VAL A 10 19.10 1.39 29.30
N ARG A 11 17.79 1.07 29.31
CA ARG A 11 17.28 -0.23 29.76
C ARG A 11 17.78 -1.39 28.91
N GLN A 12 17.84 -1.21 27.58
CA GLN A 12 18.34 -2.22 26.66
C GLN A 12 19.82 -2.53 26.93
N LEU A 13 20.70 -1.52 26.96
CA LEU A 13 22.12 -1.67 27.27
C LEU A 13 22.35 -2.35 28.62
N ARG A 14 21.56 -1.95 29.63
CA ARG A 14 21.61 -2.58 30.95
C ARG A 14 21.32 -4.07 30.87
N SER A 15 20.28 -4.45 30.13
CA SER A 15 19.82 -5.83 30.01
C SER A 15 20.81 -6.68 29.21
N GLU A 16 21.37 -6.15 28.11
CA GLU A 16 22.38 -6.82 27.28
C GLU A 16 23.68 -7.09 28.04
N ARG A 17 24.08 -6.20 28.95
CA ARG A 17 25.24 -6.40 29.83
C ARG A 17 24.92 -7.18 31.11
N GLY A 18 23.67 -7.63 31.29
CA GLY A 18 23.25 -8.42 32.44
C GLY A 18 23.27 -7.67 33.78
N PHE A 19 23.20 -6.33 33.76
CA PHE A 19 23.24 -5.53 34.98
C PHE A 19 21.86 -5.40 35.63
N SER A 20 21.83 -5.51 36.96
CA SER A 20 20.68 -5.06 37.73
C SER A 20 20.61 -3.53 37.71
N GLN A 21 19.41 -2.99 37.91
CA GLN A 21 19.21 -1.53 37.95
C GLN A 21 20.00 -0.87 39.09
N ALA A 22 20.10 -1.53 40.25
CA ALA A 22 20.93 -1.07 41.35
C ALA A 22 22.43 -1.06 41.00
N ALA A 23 22.92 -2.10 40.31
CA ALA A 23 24.31 -2.19 39.89
C ALA A 23 24.67 -1.10 38.87
N LEU A 24 23.80 -0.86 37.88
CA LEU A 24 24.02 0.23 36.92
C LEU A 24 23.96 1.61 37.58
N ALA A 25 23.01 1.84 38.49
CA ALA A 25 22.91 3.11 39.21
C ALA A 25 24.20 3.40 40.00
N GLN A 26 24.77 2.38 40.64
CA GLN A 26 26.04 2.51 41.36
C GLN A 26 27.21 2.82 40.42
N MET A 27 27.32 2.15 39.27
CA MET A 27 28.35 2.44 38.26
C MET A 27 28.26 3.85 37.67
N LEU A 28 27.05 4.38 37.52
CA LEU A 28 26.83 5.75 37.04
C LEU A 28 26.91 6.81 38.15
N GLU A 29 27.13 6.38 39.41
CA GLU A 29 27.10 7.19 40.64
C GLU A 29 25.81 8.02 40.78
N ILE A 30 24.66 7.40 40.51
CA ILE A 30 23.34 7.99 40.69
C ILE A 30 22.47 7.10 41.58
N SER A 31 21.35 7.65 42.07
CA SER A 31 20.42 6.84 42.87
C SER A 31 19.65 5.84 41.98
N PRO A 32 19.32 4.63 42.48
CA PRO A 32 18.48 3.67 41.75
C PRO A 32 17.13 4.24 41.34
N SER A 33 16.54 5.11 42.18
CA SER A 33 15.30 5.83 41.87
C SER A 33 15.47 6.79 40.71
N TYR A 34 16.61 7.49 40.62
CA TYR A 34 16.89 8.39 39.50
C TYR A 34 17.11 7.62 38.20
N LEU A 35 17.87 6.50 38.23
CA LEU A 35 17.98 5.61 37.07
C LEU A 35 16.61 5.06 36.64
N ASN A 36 15.73 4.74 37.60
CA ASN A 36 14.37 4.31 37.31
C ASN A 36 13.57 5.36 36.54
N GLN A 37 13.67 6.62 36.95
CA GLN A 37 12.99 7.73 36.31
C GLN A 37 13.53 7.98 34.90
N ILE A 38 14.83 7.80 34.69
CA ILE A 38 15.45 7.89 33.36
C ILE A 38 14.98 6.74 32.47
N GLU A 39 15.03 5.49 32.93
CA GLU A 39 14.62 4.31 32.14
C GLU A 39 13.13 4.32 31.74
N HIS A 40 12.28 5.05 32.47
CA HIS A 40 10.85 5.21 32.18
C HIS A 40 10.51 6.58 31.56
N ASP A 41 11.51 7.34 31.11
CA ASP A 41 11.33 8.65 30.47
C ASP A 41 10.56 9.67 31.34
N VAL A 42 10.56 9.48 32.67
CA VAL A 42 10.00 10.42 33.66
C VAL A 42 10.93 11.62 33.86
N ARG A 43 12.25 11.40 33.74
CA ARG A 43 13.24 12.47 33.74
C ARG A 43 14.13 12.40 32.51
N PRO A 44 14.37 13.54 31.84
CA PRO A 44 15.29 13.60 30.72
C PRO A 44 16.72 13.29 31.18
N LEU A 45 17.50 12.66 30.31
CA LEU A 45 18.88 12.35 30.59
C LEU A 45 19.73 13.63 30.60
N THR A 46 20.44 13.88 31.70
CA THR A 46 21.39 15.00 31.78
C THR A 46 22.68 14.66 31.05
N VAL A 47 23.38 15.67 30.50
CA VAL A 47 24.67 15.51 29.81
C VAL A 47 25.71 14.77 30.66
N ALA A 48 25.79 15.06 31.96
CA ALA A 48 26.73 14.40 32.86
C ALA A 48 26.50 12.88 32.95
N VAL A 49 25.23 12.45 33.07
CA VAL A 49 24.88 11.02 33.11
C VAL A 49 25.07 10.37 31.74
N LEU A 50 24.78 11.07 30.65
CA LEU A 50 25.04 10.59 29.28
C LEU A 50 26.53 10.25 29.08
N LEU A 51 27.42 11.16 29.46
CA LEU A 51 28.87 10.94 29.35
C LEU A 51 29.35 9.71 30.13
N ARG A 52 28.78 9.50 31.33
CA ARG A 52 29.09 8.30 32.12
C ARG A 52 28.56 7.02 31.51
N ILE A 53 27.38 7.06 30.90
CA ILE A 53 26.85 5.90 30.18
C ILE A 53 27.74 5.59 28.96
N THR A 54 28.15 6.60 28.20
CA THR A 54 29.04 6.40 27.05
C THR A 54 30.39 5.81 27.46
N GLU A 55 30.92 6.22 28.62
CA GLU A 55 32.16 5.67 29.19
C GLU A 55 32.00 4.23 29.68
N VAL A 56 30.99 3.95 30.51
CA VAL A 56 30.74 2.62 31.10
C VAL A 56 30.43 1.57 30.05
N PHE A 57 29.69 1.93 29.00
CA PHE A 57 29.29 0.98 27.95
C PHE A 57 30.17 1.02 26.70
N GLY A 58 31.07 1.99 26.59
CA GLY A 58 31.92 2.18 25.40
C GLY A 58 31.13 2.52 24.15
N VAL A 59 30.02 3.24 24.28
CA VAL A 59 29.14 3.65 23.17
C VAL A 59 29.28 5.15 22.93
N ASP A 60 29.21 5.59 21.68
CA ASP A 60 29.27 7.02 21.34
C ASP A 60 27.98 7.75 21.77
N ALA A 61 28.05 9.06 22.05
CA ALA A 61 26.86 9.87 22.38
C ALA A 61 25.79 9.84 21.25
N THR A 62 26.21 9.63 20.01
CA THR A 62 25.35 9.42 18.83
C THR A 62 24.51 8.14 18.92
N PHE A 63 24.91 7.14 19.72
CA PHE A 63 24.07 5.97 20.04
C PHE A 63 22.75 6.38 20.71
N PHE A 64 22.79 7.45 21.51
CA PHE A 64 21.62 8.03 22.15
C PHE A 64 20.99 9.15 21.32
N ALA A 65 21.63 9.56 20.23
CA ALA A 65 21.06 10.52 19.31
C ALA A 65 19.88 9.91 18.52
N SER A 66 19.04 10.80 18.03
CA SER A 66 17.79 10.58 17.28
C SER A 66 17.99 9.93 15.89
N GLN A 67 19.06 9.16 15.65
CA GLN A 67 19.22 8.43 14.38
C GLN A 67 18.17 7.33 14.17
N ASP A 68 17.61 6.75 15.26
CA ASP A 68 16.44 5.88 15.11
C ASP A 68 15.19 6.66 14.71
N ASP A 69 15.08 7.96 14.99
CA ASP A 69 13.88 8.71 14.65
C ASP A 69 13.84 8.97 13.14
N THR A 70 14.95 9.32 12.49
CA THR A 70 14.97 9.48 11.02
C THR A 70 14.64 8.17 10.30
N ARG A 71 15.20 7.05 10.76
CA ARG A 71 14.90 5.73 10.21
C ARG A 71 13.47 5.32 10.49
N LEU A 72 12.98 5.55 11.70
CA LEU A 72 11.61 5.24 12.11
C LEU A 72 10.58 6.13 11.41
N VAL A 73 10.92 7.38 11.10
CA VAL A 73 10.12 8.26 10.24
C VAL A 73 10.03 7.69 8.84
N ALA A 74 11.14 7.22 8.26
CA ALA A 74 11.11 6.56 6.95
C ALA A 74 10.30 5.26 6.98
N GLU A 75 10.50 4.41 7.99
CA GLU A 75 9.76 3.16 8.18
C GLU A 75 8.26 3.41 8.40
N LEU A 76 7.88 4.40 9.22
CA LEU A 76 6.48 4.74 9.46
C LEU A 76 5.83 5.38 8.24
N ARG A 77 6.57 6.20 7.49
CA ARG A 77 6.10 6.74 6.21
C ARG A 77 5.80 5.63 5.21
N GLU A 78 6.65 4.60 5.15
CA GLU A 78 6.38 3.44 4.31
C GLU A 78 5.08 2.72 4.71
N VAL A 79 4.82 2.58 6.02
CA VAL A 79 3.54 2.04 6.51
C VAL A 79 2.36 2.86 6.00
N THR A 80 2.43 4.20 6.04
CA THR A 80 1.35 5.07 5.57
C THR A 80 1.10 5.02 4.06
N LEU A 81 2.04 4.48 3.28
CA LEU A 81 1.86 4.29 1.83
C LEU A 81 1.12 3.00 1.48
N ASP A 82 0.89 2.10 2.44
CA ASP A 82 0.10 0.89 2.19
C ASP A 82 -1.37 1.25 1.95
N ARG A 83 -1.88 0.86 0.76
CA ARG A 83 -3.25 1.14 0.32
C ARG A 83 -4.31 0.46 1.17
N ASP A 84 -3.97 -0.63 1.85
CA ASP A 84 -4.90 -1.34 2.73
C ASP A 84 -5.31 -0.50 3.95
N LEU A 85 -4.53 0.54 4.29
CA LEU A 85 -4.80 1.41 5.44
C LEU A 85 -5.76 2.56 5.14
N ASP A 86 -5.99 2.89 3.87
CA ASP A 86 -6.90 3.97 3.42
C ASP A 86 -6.73 5.30 4.18
N ILE A 87 -5.47 5.73 4.37
CA ILE A 87 -5.13 7.00 5.02
C ILE A 87 -4.23 7.84 4.11
N ASP A 88 -4.40 9.16 4.18
CA ASP A 88 -3.49 10.15 3.58
C ASP A 88 -2.91 11.00 4.70
N VAL A 89 -1.59 10.90 4.92
CA VAL A 89 -0.89 11.53 6.05
C VAL A 89 0.29 12.33 5.53
N ASP A 90 0.40 13.58 5.96
CA ASP A 90 1.53 14.44 5.58
C ASP A 90 2.85 13.92 6.19
N PRO A 91 3.97 13.91 5.44
CA PRO A 91 5.28 13.51 5.96
C PRO A 91 5.72 14.27 7.22
N THR A 92 5.26 15.50 7.41
CA THR A 92 5.53 16.31 8.61
C THR A 92 4.79 15.76 9.83
N GLU A 93 3.54 15.34 9.70
CA GLU A 93 2.77 14.69 10.77
C GLU A 93 3.41 13.36 11.20
N VAL A 94 3.97 12.60 10.26
CA VAL A 94 4.73 11.38 10.55
C VAL A 94 5.96 11.70 11.40
N ALA A 95 6.70 12.76 11.06
CA ALA A 95 7.88 13.18 11.82
C ALA A 95 7.52 13.65 13.24
N GLU A 96 6.42 14.39 13.38
CA GLU A 96 5.91 14.81 14.68
C GLU A 96 5.47 13.62 15.54
N MET A 97 4.77 12.65 14.96
CA MET A 97 4.35 11.42 15.65
C MET A 97 5.56 10.61 16.16
N VAL A 98 6.61 10.47 15.35
CA VAL A 98 7.83 9.76 15.77
C VAL A 98 8.55 10.52 16.87
N GLY A 99 8.64 11.85 16.78
CA GLY A 99 9.28 12.67 17.80
C GLY A 99 8.52 12.68 19.14
N ALA A 100 7.19 12.68 19.10
CA ALA A 100 6.34 12.70 20.29
C ALA A 100 6.14 11.31 20.91
N HIS A 101 5.96 10.27 20.08
CA HIS A 101 5.55 8.92 20.50
C HIS A 101 6.34 7.79 19.81
N PRO A 102 7.67 7.72 19.99
CA PRO A 102 8.52 6.78 19.27
C PRO A 102 8.24 5.31 19.60
N ALA A 103 7.77 5.00 20.82
CA ALA A 103 7.38 3.64 21.20
C ALA A 103 6.14 3.16 20.45
N LEU A 104 5.16 4.04 20.23
CA LEU A 104 3.94 3.75 19.48
C LEU A 104 4.25 3.60 17.99
N ALA A 105 5.06 4.51 17.42
CA ALA A 105 5.53 4.42 16.05
C ALA A 105 6.22 3.06 15.77
N ARG A 106 7.13 2.62 16.65
CA ARG A 106 7.77 1.29 16.56
C ARG A 106 6.76 0.15 16.64
N ALA A 107 5.76 0.25 17.51
CA ALA A 107 4.73 -0.79 17.63
C ALA A 107 3.92 -0.92 16.33
N MET A 108 3.57 0.21 15.69
CA MET A 108 2.84 0.22 14.42
C MET A 108 3.67 -0.36 13.27
N VAL A 109 4.95 0.04 13.14
CA VAL A 109 5.86 -0.53 12.14
C VAL A 109 6.01 -2.05 12.33
N ASN A 110 6.18 -2.52 13.56
CA ASN A 110 6.29 -3.96 13.85
C ASN A 110 4.98 -4.72 13.57
N LEU A 111 3.83 -4.13 13.90
CA LEU A 111 2.52 -4.70 13.60
C LEU A 111 2.34 -4.85 12.09
N HIS A 112 2.65 -3.79 11.33
CA HIS A 112 2.56 -3.77 9.88
C HIS A 112 3.49 -4.80 9.23
N ARG A 113 4.73 -4.93 9.72
CA ARG A 113 5.66 -5.95 9.25
C ARG A 113 5.11 -7.37 9.47
N ARG A 114 4.53 -7.63 10.64
CA ARG A 114 3.90 -8.93 10.95
C ARG A 114 2.69 -9.17 10.05
N TYR A 115 1.85 -8.17 9.84
CA TYR A 115 0.73 -8.23 8.90
C TYR A 115 1.22 -8.63 7.50
N ARG A 116 2.20 -7.91 6.94
CA ARG A 116 2.81 -8.21 5.63
C ARG A 116 3.35 -9.64 5.54
N ILE A 117 4.06 -10.11 6.56
CA ILE A 117 4.57 -11.49 6.61
C ILE A 117 3.42 -12.50 6.64
N THR A 118 2.41 -12.29 7.48
CA THR A 118 1.27 -13.20 7.60
C THR A 118 0.43 -13.22 6.32
N THR A 119 0.20 -12.08 5.69
CA THR A 119 -0.52 -11.99 4.40
C THR A 119 0.29 -12.67 3.29
N ALA A 120 1.62 -12.50 3.26
CA ALA A 120 2.48 -13.19 2.30
C ALA A 120 2.52 -14.71 2.53
N GLN A 121 2.56 -15.16 3.79
CA GLN A 121 2.46 -16.58 4.14
C GLN A 121 1.11 -17.18 3.79
N LEU A 122 0.03 -16.43 4.00
CA LEU A 122 -1.31 -16.86 3.61
C LEU A 122 -1.39 -16.99 2.08
N ALA A 123 -0.91 -16.00 1.34
CA ALA A 123 -0.85 -16.04 -0.13
C ALA A 123 -0.04 -17.24 -0.63
N ALA A 124 1.15 -17.49 -0.05
CA ALA A 124 1.98 -18.64 -0.40
C ALA A 124 1.31 -19.99 -0.06
N ALA A 125 0.67 -20.09 1.12
CA ALA A 125 -0.02 -21.31 1.54
C ALA A 125 -1.29 -21.58 0.73
N THR A 126 -1.96 -20.52 0.26
CA THR A 126 -3.06 -20.65 -0.70
C THR A 126 -2.52 -21.09 -2.06
N GLU A 127 -1.42 -20.51 -2.55
CA GLU A 127 -0.80 -20.87 -3.83
C GLU A 127 -0.28 -22.31 -3.85
N GLU A 128 0.34 -22.80 -2.76
CA GLU A 128 0.71 -24.22 -2.61
C GLU A 128 -0.51 -25.15 -2.60
N ARG A 129 -1.60 -24.77 -1.93
CA ARG A 129 -2.88 -25.50 -1.94
C ARG A 129 -3.60 -25.50 -3.30
N PHE A 130 -3.30 -24.54 -4.17
CA PHE A 130 -3.85 -24.48 -5.52
C PHE A 130 -2.93 -25.11 -6.56
N SER A 131 -1.65 -25.34 -6.24
CA SER A 131 -0.71 -26.12 -7.07
C SER A 131 -0.98 -27.63 -7.00
N ASP A 132 -1.39 -28.11 -5.83
CA ASP A 132 -1.77 -29.50 -5.60
C ASP A 132 -3.30 -29.54 -5.63
N GLY A 133 -3.88 -29.81 -6.81
CA GLY A 133 -5.31 -29.69 -7.17
C GLY A 133 -6.29 -30.57 -6.38
N SER A 134 -6.22 -30.53 -5.06
CA SER A 134 -6.99 -31.31 -4.10
C SER A 134 -7.37 -30.42 -2.91
N GLY A 135 -8.20 -29.42 -3.18
CA GLY A 135 -8.80 -28.57 -2.15
C GLY A 135 -10.25 -28.26 -2.53
N THR A 136 -11.15 -29.14 -2.13
CA THR A 136 -12.60 -28.98 -2.25
C THR A 136 -13.08 -27.63 -1.70
N GLY A 137 -13.60 -26.79 -2.60
CA GLY A 137 -14.71 -25.85 -2.40
C GLY A 137 -14.67 -24.93 -1.19
N SER A 138 -14.16 -23.71 -1.38
CA SER A 138 -14.61 -22.55 -0.61
C SER A 138 -14.39 -21.26 -1.40
N ILE A 139 -15.41 -20.89 -2.17
CA ILE A 139 -15.75 -19.52 -2.63
C ILE A 139 -14.53 -18.69 -3.06
N THR A 140 -14.03 -18.97 -4.26
CA THR A 140 -13.27 -17.96 -5.02
C THR A 140 -14.18 -16.75 -5.22
N MET A 141 -13.66 -15.55 -4.96
CA MET A 141 -14.45 -14.35 -5.22
C MET A 141 -14.69 -14.26 -6.73
N PRO A 142 -15.88 -13.86 -7.22
CA PRO A 142 -16.15 -13.88 -8.67
C PRO A 142 -15.15 -13.12 -9.54
N HIS A 143 -14.46 -12.12 -8.97
CA HIS A 143 -13.41 -11.38 -9.67
C HIS A 143 -12.07 -12.13 -9.73
N GLU A 144 -11.81 -13.06 -8.80
CA GLU A 144 -10.64 -13.95 -8.78
C GLU A 144 -10.78 -15.04 -9.85
N GLU A 145 -11.96 -15.66 -10.00
CA GLU A 145 -12.21 -16.62 -11.09
C GLU A 145 -11.93 -16.01 -12.47
N VAL A 146 -12.38 -14.78 -12.67
CA VAL A 146 -12.15 -14.04 -13.92
C VAL A 146 -10.67 -13.73 -14.08
N ARG A 147 -10.00 -13.27 -13.01
CA ARG A 147 -8.56 -12.96 -13.04
C ARG A 147 -7.74 -14.20 -13.41
N ASP A 148 -8.05 -15.35 -12.81
CA ASP A 148 -7.37 -16.61 -13.08
C ASP A 148 -7.64 -17.11 -14.51
N TYR A 149 -8.88 -16.97 -14.99
CA TYR A 149 -9.24 -17.29 -16.37
C TYR A 149 -8.38 -16.54 -17.40
N PHE A 150 -8.12 -15.26 -17.17
CA PHE A 150 -7.27 -14.42 -18.02
C PHE A 150 -5.78 -14.74 -17.84
N TYR A 151 -5.29 -14.98 -16.62
CA TYR A 151 -3.88 -15.34 -16.39
C TYR A 151 -3.48 -16.66 -17.04
N GLN A 152 -4.32 -17.69 -16.93
CA GLN A 152 -4.07 -18.99 -17.58
C GLN A 152 -3.91 -18.88 -19.09
N ARG A 153 -4.50 -17.85 -19.69
CA ARG A 153 -4.47 -17.56 -21.13
C ARG A 153 -3.49 -16.46 -21.48
N GLN A 154 -2.63 -16.04 -20.55
CA GLN A 154 -1.65 -14.98 -20.73
C GLN A 154 -2.27 -13.66 -21.25
N ASN A 155 -3.50 -13.36 -20.81
CA ASN A 155 -4.30 -12.23 -21.31
C ASN A 155 -4.55 -12.23 -22.82
N TYR A 156 -4.50 -13.40 -23.48
CA TYR A 156 -4.79 -13.56 -24.91
C TYR A 156 -5.96 -14.52 -25.12
N LEU A 157 -7.02 -14.04 -25.76
CA LEU A 157 -8.23 -14.80 -26.04
C LEU A 157 -8.37 -14.95 -27.57
N HIS A 158 -7.67 -15.93 -28.14
CA HIS A 158 -7.55 -16.12 -29.59
C HIS A 158 -8.86 -15.91 -30.37
N GLU A 159 -9.97 -16.53 -29.94
CA GLU A 159 -11.26 -16.38 -30.63
C GLU A 159 -11.80 -14.95 -30.63
N LEU A 160 -11.65 -14.23 -29.51
CA LEU A 160 -12.12 -12.84 -29.38
C LEU A 160 -11.17 -11.86 -30.07
N ASP A 161 -9.86 -12.06 -29.90
CA ASP A 161 -8.82 -11.20 -30.49
C ASP A 161 -8.84 -11.30 -32.02
N THR A 162 -8.87 -12.52 -32.56
CA THR A 162 -8.99 -12.72 -34.02
C THR A 162 -10.32 -12.20 -34.55
N ALA A 163 -11.44 -12.39 -33.84
CA ALA A 163 -12.72 -11.81 -34.26
C ALA A 163 -12.71 -10.27 -34.26
N ALA A 164 -12.02 -9.65 -33.29
CA ALA A 164 -11.86 -8.19 -33.24
C ALA A 164 -10.93 -7.67 -34.36
N GLU A 165 -9.86 -8.38 -34.67
CA GLU A 165 -8.98 -8.09 -35.81
C GLU A 165 -9.74 -8.19 -37.14
N ASP A 166 -10.46 -9.29 -37.35
CA ASP A 166 -11.29 -9.52 -38.54
C ASP A 166 -12.35 -8.43 -38.70
N LEU A 167 -13.02 -8.05 -37.62
CA LEU A 167 -13.99 -6.96 -37.60
C LEU A 167 -13.34 -5.63 -38.03
N THR A 168 -12.15 -5.34 -37.52
CA THR A 168 -11.41 -4.11 -37.84
C THR A 168 -11.02 -4.06 -39.32
N VAL A 169 -10.59 -5.20 -39.89
CA VAL A 169 -10.27 -5.33 -41.32
C VAL A 169 -11.51 -5.15 -42.18
N GLN A 170 -12.63 -5.79 -41.84
CA GLN A 170 -13.89 -5.67 -42.57
C GLN A 170 -14.44 -4.24 -42.59
N MET A 171 -14.27 -3.50 -41.48
CA MET A 171 -14.72 -2.11 -41.36
C MET A 171 -13.80 -1.12 -42.07
N ARG A 172 -12.65 -1.57 -42.61
CA ARG A 172 -11.60 -0.71 -43.20
C ARG A 172 -11.28 0.47 -42.28
N MET A 173 -11.19 0.23 -40.98
CA MET A 173 -11.08 1.30 -39.99
C MET A 173 -9.83 2.14 -40.24
N HIS A 174 -10.04 3.38 -40.68
CA HIS A 174 -8.98 4.38 -40.73
C HIS A 174 -8.76 4.89 -39.30
N HIS A 175 -7.50 4.91 -38.85
CA HIS A 175 -7.10 5.14 -37.45
C HIS A 175 -7.55 6.50 -36.85
N GLY A 176 -8.20 7.37 -37.63
CA GLY A 176 -8.63 8.71 -37.22
C GLY A 176 -10.09 8.84 -36.77
N ASP A 177 -10.99 7.90 -37.09
CA ASP A 177 -12.44 8.06 -36.82
C ASP A 177 -13.15 6.78 -36.35
N LEU A 178 -12.50 6.06 -35.43
CA LEU A 178 -13.01 4.81 -34.85
C LEU A 178 -14.41 4.95 -34.24
N GLY A 179 -14.66 6.09 -33.56
CA GLY A 179 -15.92 6.33 -32.84
C GLY A 179 -17.12 6.48 -33.77
N SER A 180 -16.97 7.20 -34.88
CA SER A 180 -18.05 7.38 -35.84
C SER A 180 -18.35 6.10 -36.60
N GLU A 181 -17.31 5.32 -36.94
CA GLU A 181 -17.47 4.06 -37.67
C GLU A 181 -18.12 2.95 -36.81
N LEU A 182 -17.77 2.87 -35.51
CA LEU A 182 -18.47 2.02 -34.56
C LEU A 182 -19.92 2.46 -34.35
N THR A 183 -20.18 3.77 -34.25
CA THR A 183 -21.54 4.32 -34.13
C THR A 183 -22.39 3.96 -35.34
N ARG A 184 -21.84 4.12 -36.54
CA ARG A 184 -22.48 3.78 -37.80
C ARG A 184 -22.82 2.30 -37.86
N ARG A 185 -21.88 1.41 -37.53
CA ARG A 185 -22.13 -0.04 -37.55
C ARG A 185 -23.15 -0.49 -36.51
N LEU A 186 -23.09 0.04 -35.29
CA LEU A 186 -24.08 -0.25 -34.25
C LEU A 186 -25.49 0.15 -34.72
N THR A 187 -25.62 1.27 -35.42
CA THR A 187 -26.89 1.74 -35.97
C THR A 187 -27.35 0.91 -37.18
N GLU A 188 -26.49 0.74 -38.19
CA GLU A 188 -26.86 0.15 -39.49
C GLU A 188 -26.97 -1.39 -39.46
N VAL A 189 -26.08 -2.07 -38.72
CA VAL A 189 -26.04 -3.54 -38.69
C VAL A 189 -26.82 -4.09 -37.50
N HIS A 190 -26.69 -3.46 -36.33
CA HIS A 190 -27.28 -3.97 -35.09
C HIS A 190 -28.60 -3.28 -34.69
N GLY A 191 -28.94 -2.15 -35.33
CA GLY A 191 -30.14 -1.37 -35.05
C GLY A 191 -30.11 -0.66 -33.70
N VAL A 192 -28.91 -0.39 -33.18
CA VAL A 192 -28.69 0.23 -31.88
C VAL A 192 -28.56 1.74 -32.04
N HIS A 193 -29.39 2.50 -31.32
CA HIS A 193 -29.39 3.97 -31.34
C HIS A 193 -28.54 4.50 -30.20
N ILE A 194 -27.57 5.36 -30.51
CA ILE A 194 -26.67 5.93 -29.50
C ILE A 194 -27.13 7.33 -29.09
N ASN A 195 -27.44 7.50 -27.80
CA ASN A 195 -27.83 8.78 -27.21
C ASN A 195 -26.76 9.27 -26.24
N LYS A 196 -26.12 10.40 -26.55
CA LYS A 196 -25.21 11.07 -25.61
C LYS A 196 -26.02 11.89 -24.62
N ARG A 197 -25.86 11.63 -23.33
CA ARG A 197 -26.54 12.36 -22.25
C ARG A 197 -25.53 12.91 -21.24
N ILE A 198 -25.91 14.01 -20.62
CA ILE A 198 -25.07 14.72 -19.63
C ILE A 198 -25.37 14.19 -18.21
N ASP A 199 -26.50 13.50 -18.03
CA ASP A 199 -27.12 13.19 -16.75
C ASP A 199 -27.45 11.69 -16.57
N LEU A 200 -26.48 10.80 -16.75
CA LEU A 200 -26.66 9.35 -16.46
C LEU A 200 -26.59 8.99 -14.97
N GLY A 201 -26.28 9.95 -14.09
CA GLY A 201 -26.01 9.74 -12.68
C GLY A 201 -24.51 9.59 -12.39
N ASP A 202 -24.11 9.87 -11.14
CA ASP A 202 -22.70 9.80 -10.72
C ASP A 202 -22.14 8.39 -10.90
N GLY A 203 -21.06 8.27 -11.66
CA GLY A 203 -20.34 7.01 -11.89
C GLY A 203 -20.87 6.11 -13.01
N VAL A 204 -22.00 6.43 -13.65
CA VAL A 204 -22.54 5.63 -14.77
C VAL A 204 -22.00 6.14 -16.10
N LEU A 205 -21.18 5.32 -16.75
CA LEU A 205 -20.53 5.66 -18.03
C LEU A 205 -21.43 5.41 -19.24
N HIS A 206 -22.20 4.31 -19.22
CA HIS A 206 -23.14 3.96 -20.27
C HIS A 206 -24.26 3.08 -19.73
N ARG A 207 -25.39 3.04 -20.43
CA ARG A 207 -26.53 2.17 -20.14
C ARG A 207 -27.15 1.68 -21.45
N TYR A 208 -27.37 0.38 -21.56
CA TYR A 208 -28.00 -0.22 -22.73
C TYR A 208 -29.39 -0.76 -22.38
N ASP A 209 -30.41 -0.33 -23.13
CA ASP A 209 -31.76 -0.88 -23.08
C ASP A 209 -31.98 -1.85 -24.26
N PRO A 210 -32.10 -3.17 -24.00
CA PRO A 210 -32.29 -4.15 -25.06
C PRO A 210 -33.67 -4.09 -25.72
N ALA A 211 -34.70 -3.55 -25.06
CA ALA A 211 -36.05 -3.48 -25.62
C ALA A 211 -36.17 -2.37 -26.67
N SER A 212 -35.60 -1.19 -26.37
CA SER A 212 -35.57 -0.06 -27.30
C SER A 212 -34.32 -0.04 -28.19
N LYS A 213 -33.38 -0.96 -27.98
CA LYS A 213 -32.04 -0.97 -28.59
C LYS A 213 -31.35 0.39 -28.49
N THR A 214 -31.43 1.02 -27.33
CA THR A 214 -30.85 2.35 -27.10
C THR A 214 -29.65 2.25 -26.19
N LEU A 215 -28.50 2.75 -26.63
CA LEU A 215 -27.27 2.88 -25.85
C LEU A 215 -27.09 4.33 -25.43
N GLU A 216 -27.28 4.61 -24.15
CA GLU A 216 -27.03 5.93 -23.56
C GLU A 216 -25.57 6.00 -23.09
N ILE A 217 -24.84 7.05 -23.47
CA ILE A 217 -23.42 7.25 -23.13
C ILE A 217 -23.25 8.61 -22.46
N SER A 218 -22.51 8.64 -21.36
CA SER A 218 -22.19 9.88 -20.64
C SER A 218 -21.29 10.81 -21.46
N ASN A 219 -21.57 12.12 -21.42
CA ASN A 219 -20.78 13.14 -22.13
C ASN A 219 -19.41 13.42 -21.50
N HIS A 220 -19.12 12.86 -20.32
CA HIS A 220 -17.84 13.03 -19.60
C HIS A 220 -16.71 12.10 -20.08
N LEU A 221 -16.95 11.28 -21.10
CA LEU A 221 -15.96 10.40 -21.70
C LEU A 221 -15.18 11.11 -22.82
N ALA A 222 -13.88 11.31 -22.61
CA ALA A 222 -12.98 11.82 -23.65
C ALA A 222 -12.95 10.87 -24.88
N PRO A 223 -12.71 11.36 -26.11
CA PRO A 223 -12.88 10.59 -27.36
C PRO A 223 -12.13 9.25 -27.40
N VAL A 224 -10.93 9.18 -26.80
CA VAL A 224 -10.11 7.95 -26.71
C VAL A 224 -10.60 6.96 -25.66
N SER A 225 -11.37 7.44 -24.66
CA SER A 225 -11.95 6.58 -23.62
C SER A 225 -13.23 5.87 -24.05
N ASN A 226 -13.83 6.26 -25.18
CA ASN A 226 -15.04 5.64 -25.73
C ASN A 226 -14.83 4.21 -26.23
N CYS A 227 -13.58 3.76 -26.43
CA CYS A 227 -13.32 2.44 -27.00
C CYS A 227 -12.55 1.46 -26.10
N SER A 228 -12.03 1.87 -24.93
CA SER A 228 -11.07 1.00 -24.22
C SER A 228 -10.95 1.16 -22.70
N ARG A 229 -11.86 1.87 -22.01
CA ARG A 229 -11.64 2.12 -20.56
C ARG A 229 -12.39 1.15 -19.64
N TRP A 230 -11.73 0.03 -19.34
CA TRP A 230 -11.93 -0.76 -18.13
C TRP A 230 -11.54 0.05 -16.86
N PRO A 231 -12.04 -0.32 -15.66
CA PRO A 231 -11.83 0.43 -14.42
C PRO A 231 -10.35 0.75 -14.14
N PRO A 232 -10.04 1.84 -13.41
CA PRO A 232 -8.66 2.28 -13.17
C PRO A 232 -7.75 1.26 -12.46
N SER A 233 -8.29 0.19 -11.87
CA SER A 233 -7.56 -0.85 -11.15
C SER A 233 -6.72 -1.79 -12.04
N TRP A 234 -6.82 -1.69 -13.37
CA TRP A 234 -6.14 -2.61 -14.31
C TRP A 234 -5.00 -1.97 -15.12
N ARG A 235 -4.53 -0.77 -14.76
CA ARG A 235 -3.35 -0.15 -15.38
C ARG A 235 -2.07 -0.61 -14.66
N THR A 236 -1.53 -1.76 -15.06
CA THR A 236 -0.15 -2.13 -14.71
C THR A 236 0.82 -1.26 -15.51
N SER A 237 1.61 -0.48 -14.79
CA SER A 237 2.82 0.16 -15.26
C SER A 237 3.77 -0.87 -15.87
N ASN A 238 3.98 -0.80 -17.18
CA ASN A 238 5.11 -1.45 -17.83
C ASN A 238 5.98 -0.37 -18.45
N SER A 239 6.84 0.23 -17.62
CA SER A 239 8.00 1.00 -18.08
C SER A 239 9.19 0.05 -18.06
N ALA A 240 9.60 -0.36 -19.25
CA ALA A 240 10.78 -1.17 -19.51
C ALA A 240 12.06 -0.46 -19.07
N THR A 241 12.94 -1.22 -18.44
CA THR A 241 14.37 -1.30 -18.75
C THR A 241 14.82 -2.74 -18.54
#